data_AF-A0A356AM28-F1
#
_entry.id   AF-A0A356AM28-F1
#
_cell.length_a   1.000
_cell.length_b   1.000
_cell.length_c   1.000
_cell.angle_alpha   90.00
_cell.angle_beta   90.00
_cell.angle_gamma   90.00
#
_symmetry.space_group_name_H-M   'P 1'
#
loop_
_entity.id
_entity.type
_entity.pdbx_description
1 polymer ?
#
loop_
_entity_poly.entity_id
_entity_poly.type
_entity_poly.pdbx_seq_one_letter_code
_entity_poly.pdbx_strand_id
1 'polypeptide(L)'
;MNQEGRRKWYGVVIFVILWLVLDWAVDILEFYQIISTPPYFMMAVAIIVGVLVFPYLYYLHKKHPELTQKELHKDKNLRIFMYILPLYFFARAILSAIFQ
;
A
#
# COMPACT_ATOMS: atom_id res chain seq x y z
N MET A 1 4.40 -18.84 18.99
CA MET A 1 4.59 -17.83 17.91
C MET A 1 3.22 -17.29 17.54
N ASN A 2 2.98 -15.98 17.71
CA ASN A 2 1.65 -15.39 17.66
C ASN A 2 1.05 -15.43 16.22
N GLN A 3 0.32 -16.50 15.91
CA GLN A 3 -0.20 -16.76 14.57
C GLN A 3 -1.26 -15.75 14.13
N GLU A 4 -2.05 -15.23 15.07
CA GLU A 4 -3.10 -14.24 14.79
C GLU A 4 -2.51 -12.91 14.30
N GLY A 5 -1.47 -12.41 14.99
CA GLY A 5 -0.79 -11.19 14.58
C GLY A 5 -0.15 -11.30 13.19
N ARG A 6 0.45 -12.46 12.87
CA ARG A 6 1.03 -12.70 11.53
C ARG A 6 -0.03 -12.72 10.44
N ARG A 7 -1.16 -13.39 10.69
CA ARG A 7 -2.27 -13.44 9.74
C ARG A 7 -2.79 -12.03 9.41
N LYS A 8 -2.90 -11.15 10.42
CA LYS A 8 -3.30 -9.75 10.21
C LYS A 8 -2.27 -8.96 9.42
N TRP A 9 -0.98 -9.11 9.74
CA TRP A 9 0.11 -8.48 8.98
C TRP A 9 0.15 -8.90 7.51
N TYR A 10 0.11 -10.21 7.23
CA TYR A 10 0.03 -10.71 5.85
C TYR A 10 -1.25 -10.24 5.16
N GLY A 11 -2.37 -10.16 5.88
CA GLY A 11 -3.61 -9.60 5.34
C GLY A 11 -3.46 -8.18 4.83
N VAL A 12 -2.75 -7.31 5.57
CA VAL A 12 -2.46 -5.94 5.12
C VAL A 12 -1.54 -5.93 3.92
N VAL A 13 -0.48 -6.73 3.93
CA VAL A 13 0.46 -6.81 2.80
C VAL A 13 -0.26 -7.25 1.52
N ILE A 14 -1.05 -8.33 1.61
CA ILE A 14 -1.85 -8.83 0.48
C ILE A 14 -2.85 -7.77 0.02
N PHE A 15 -3.52 -7.09 0.94
CA PHE A 15 -4.44 -6.00 0.61
C PHE A 15 -3.74 -4.89 -0.17
N VAL A 16 -2.54 -4.47 0.24
CA VAL A 16 -1.82 -3.43 -0.51
C VAL A 16 -1.33 -3.93 -1.86
N ILE A 17 -0.86 -5.18 -1.98
CA ILE A 17 -0.49 -5.75 -3.28
C ILE A 17 -1.69 -5.74 -4.22
N LEU A 18 -2.85 -6.22 -3.76
CA LEU A 18 -4.08 -6.23 -4.56
C LEU A 18 -4.51 -4.81 -4.94
N TRP A 19 -4.38 -3.85 -4.02
CA TRP A 19 -4.64 -2.44 -4.29
C TRP A 19 -3.74 -1.89 -5.40
N LEU A 20 -2.43 -2.15 -5.36
CA LEU A 20 -1.47 -1.72 -6.38
C LEU A 20 -1.80 -2.32 -7.76
N VAL A 21 -2.19 -3.59 -7.81
CA VAL A 21 -2.62 -4.25 -9.05
C VAL A 21 -3.88 -3.60 -9.60
N LEU A 22 -4.84 -3.24 -8.74
CA LEU A 22 -6.07 -2.55 -9.12
C LEU A 22 -5.79 -1.13 -9.65
N ASP A 23 -4.92 -0.39 -8.96
CA ASP A 23 -4.47 0.96 -9.36
C ASP A 23 -3.86 0.93 -10.77
N TRP A 24 -2.96 -0.02 -11.00
CA TRP A 24 -2.33 -0.22 -12.31
C TRP A 24 -3.32 -0.68 -13.39
N ALA A 25 -4.28 -1.54 -13.04
CA ALA A 25 -5.32 -1.96 -13.97
C ALA A 25 -6.20 -0.78 -14.41
N VAL A 26 -6.56 0.12 -13.49
CA VAL A 26 -7.31 1.35 -13.82
C VAL A 26 -6.49 2.23 -14.76
N ASP A 27 -5.22 2.47 -14.47
CA ASP A 27 -4.34 3.28 -15.33
C ASP A 27 -4.27 2.70 -16.77
N ILE A 28 -4.19 1.37 -16.90
CA ILE A 28 -4.23 0.70 -18.22
C ILE A 28 -5.56 0.93 -18.93
N LEU A 29 -6.68 0.74 -18.23
CA LEU A 29 -8.00 0.89 -18.83
C LEU A 29 -8.27 2.33 -19.27
N GLU A 30 -7.77 3.32 -18.53
CA GLU A 30 -7.81 4.74 -18.93
C GLU A 30 -6.90 5.02 -20.13
N PHE A 31 -5.70 4.45 -20.17
CA PHE A 31 -4.78 4.59 -21.31
C PHE A 31 -5.40 4.09 -22.61
N TYR A 32 -6.12 2.96 -22.55
CA TYR A 32 -6.88 2.42 -23.69
C TYR A 32 -8.25 3.08 -23.90
N GLN A 33 -8.58 4.15 -23.15
CA GLN A 33 -9.84 4.89 -23.21
C GLN A 33 -11.10 4.01 -23.01
N ILE A 34 -10.96 2.87 -22.33
CA ILE A 34 -12.07 1.95 -22.03
C ILE A 34 -12.95 2.52 -20.92
N ILE A 35 -12.31 3.20 -19.96
CA ILE A 35 -12.97 3.92 -18.86
C ILE A 35 -12.42 5.35 -18.81
N SER A 36 -13.17 6.24 -18.15
CA SER A 36 -12.72 7.60 -17.84
C SER A 36 -13.04 7.87 -16.39
N THR A 37 -12.01 8.03 -15.55
CA THR A 37 -12.18 8.46 -14.16
C THR A 37 -12.03 9.98 -14.07
N PRO A 38 -12.70 10.62 -13.09
CA PRO A 38 -12.52 12.05 -12.86
C PRO A 38 -11.05 12.39 -12.55
N PRO A 39 -10.59 13.60 -12.92
CA PRO A 39 -9.28 14.08 -12.52
C PRO A 39 -9.09 13.93 -11.01
N TYR A 40 -7.92 13.45 -10.60
CA TYR A 40 -7.54 13.20 -9.21
C TYR A 40 -8.33 12.10 -8.48
N PHE A 41 -9.24 11.37 -9.14
CA PHE A 41 -10.01 10.31 -8.50
C PHE A 41 -9.09 9.24 -7.88
N MET A 42 -8.22 8.63 -8.69
CA MET A 42 -7.27 7.61 -8.20
C MET A 42 -6.29 8.17 -7.16
N MET A 43 -5.91 9.44 -7.27
CA MET A 43 -5.09 10.12 -6.26
C MET A 43 -5.83 10.25 -4.92
N ALA A 44 -7.10 10.64 -4.92
CA ALA A 44 -7.92 10.74 -3.72
C ALA A 44 -8.10 9.38 -3.06
N VAL A 45 -8.36 8.33 -3.85
CA VAL A 45 -8.49 6.97 -3.29
C VAL A 45 -7.16 6.47 -2.74
N ALA A 46 -6.04 6.72 -3.43
CA ALA A 46 -4.71 6.40 -2.94
C ALA A 46 -4.40 7.07 -1.58
N ILE A 47 -4.76 8.35 -1.40
CA ILE A 47 -4.60 9.05 -0.11
C ILE A 47 -5.45 8.40 0.98
N ILE A 48 -6.72 8.08 0.70
CA ILE A 48 -7.62 7.42 1.67
C ILE A 48 -7.05 6.07 2.08
N VAL A 49 -6.62 5.24 1.11
CA VAL A 49 -6.01 3.94 1.38
C VAL A 49 -4.74 4.10 2.20
N GLY A 50 -3.88 5.07 1.90
CA GLY A 50 -2.70 5.40 2.70
C GLY A 50 -3.07 5.74 4.15
N VAL A 51 -4.02 6.66 4.35
CA VAL A 51 -4.49 7.09 5.69
C VAL A 51 -5.13 5.94 6.48
N LEU A 52 -5.67 4.90 5.83
CA LEU A 52 -6.18 3.72 6.52
C LEU A 52 -5.08 2.70 6.84
N VAL A 53 -4.18 2.46 5.89
CA VAL A 53 -3.12 1.44 5.99
C VAL A 53 -2.05 1.86 7.00
N PHE A 54 -1.57 3.10 6.99
CA PHE A 54 -0.49 3.55 7.87
C PHE A 54 -0.83 3.47 9.38
N PRO A 55 -1.97 4.01 9.86
CA PRO A 55 -2.37 3.88 11.25
C PRO A 55 -2.65 2.44 11.65
N TYR A 56 -3.17 1.62 10.73
CA TYR A 56 -3.42 0.20 11.01
C TYR A 56 -2.12 -0.59 11.14
N LEU A 57 -1.12 -0.34 10.28
CA LEU A 57 0.23 -0.89 10.41
C LEU A 57 0.88 -0.45 11.73
N TYR A 58 0.74 0.82 12.11
CA TYR A 58 1.23 1.33 13.39
C TYR A 58 0.53 0.67 14.59
N TYR A 59 -0.79 0.47 14.52
CA TYR A 59 -1.54 -0.26 15.53
C TYR A 59 -1.06 -1.72 15.66
N LEU A 60 -0.87 -2.41 14.54
CA LEU A 60 -0.34 -3.76 14.51
C LEU A 60 1.09 -3.83 15.07
N HIS A 61 1.92 -2.81 14.79
CA HIS A 61 3.25 -2.69 15.38
C HIS A 61 3.18 -2.58 16.91
N LYS A 62 2.33 -1.69 17.43
CA LYS A 62 2.18 -1.46 18.88
C LYS A 62 1.59 -2.67 19.59
N LYS A 63 0.63 -3.37 18.97
CA LYS A 63 -0.05 -4.55 19.56
C LYS A 63 0.78 -5.84 19.47
N HIS A 64 1.58 -5.98 18.42
CA HIS A 64 2.42 -7.15 18.17
C HIS A 64 3.87 -6.75 17.86
N PRO A 65 4.58 -6.13 18.82
CA PRO A 65 5.93 -5.61 18.62
C PRO A 65 6.92 -6.71 18.24
N GLU A 66 6.71 -7.92 18.75
CA GLU A 66 7.53 -9.10 18.53
C GLU A 66 7.58 -9.55 17.06
N LEU A 67 6.48 -9.39 16.34
CA LEU A 67 6.39 -9.71 14.91
C LEU A 67 7.13 -8.64 14.09
N THR A 68 7.01 -7.39 14.50
CA THR A 68 7.65 -6.28 13.80
C THR A 68 9.15 -6.18 14.09
N GLN A 69 9.62 -6.60 15.26
CA GLN A 69 11.05 -6.57 15.57
C GLN A 69 11.77 -7.87 15.20
N LYS A 70 11.15 -9.05 15.33
CA LYS A 70 11.81 -10.31 14.95
C LYS A 70 11.56 -10.72 13.51
N GLU A 71 10.33 -10.56 12.99
CA GLU A 71 10.01 -11.01 11.62
C GLU A 71 10.25 -9.92 10.58
N LEU A 72 9.93 -8.64 10.80
CA LEU A 72 10.28 -7.56 9.85
C LEU A 72 11.81 -7.38 9.69
N HIS A 73 12.59 -7.65 10.74
CA HIS A 73 14.06 -7.63 10.64
C HIS A 73 14.64 -8.92 10.06
N LYS A 74 14.00 -10.09 10.20
CA LYS A 74 14.47 -11.30 9.52
C LYS A 74 14.04 -11.36 8.06
N ASP A 75 12.87 -10.83 7.75
CA ASP A 75 12.23 -10.97 6.45
C ASP A 75 12.49 -9.74 5.58
N LYS A 76 13.52 -9.87 4.74
CA LYS A 76 14.00 -8.82 3.84
C LYS A 76 12.89 -8.30 2.91
N ASN A 77 11.99 -9.19 2.48
CA ASN A 77 10.88 -8.85 1.59
C ASN A 77 9.85 -7.95 2.29
N LEU A 78 9.53 -8.25 3.54
CA LEU A 78 8.57 -7.48 4.34
C LEU A 78 9.10 -6.07 4.65
N ARG A 79 10.41 -5.96 4.92
CA ARG A 79 11.07 -4.67 5.15
C ARG A 79 11.11 -3.82 3.88
N ILE A 80 11.49 -4.42 2.76
CA ILE A 80 11.47 -3.78 1.44
C ILE A 80 10.05 -3.29 1.12
N PHE A 81 9.02 -4.09 1.40
CA PHE A 81 7.63 -3.71 1.17
C PHE A 81 7.22 -2.46 1.95
N MET A 82 7.63 -2.35 3.22
CA MET A 82 7.41 -1.15 4.04
C MET A 82 8.12 0.11 3.50
N TYR A 83 9.22 -0.03 2.77
CA TYR A 83 9.91 1.10 2.13
C TYR A 83 9.39 1.41 0.73
N ILE A 84 8.95 0.40 -0.03
CA ILE A 84 8.40 0.55 -1.37
C ILE A 84 7.02 1.20 -1.34
N LEU A 85 6.17 0.90 -0.36
CA LEU A 85 4.84 1.52 -0.23
C LEU A 85 4.92 3.06 -0.22
N PRO A 86 5.62 3.69 0.74
CA PRO A 86 5.72 5.13 0.81
C PRO A 86 6.31 5.71 -0.47
N LEU A 87 7.34 5.04 -1.02
CA LEU A 87 8.00 5.46 -2.24
C LEU A 87 7.05 5.45 -3.45
N TYR A 88 6.20 4.42 -3.55
CA TYR A 88 5.17 4.30 -4.58
C TYR A 88 4.16 5.44 -4.48
N PHE A 89 3.60 5.68 -3.28
CA PHE A 89 2.65 6.79 -3.09
C PHE A 89 3.28 8.15 -3.40
N PHE A 90 4.55 8.35 -3.03
CA PHE A 90 5.30 9.57 -3.34
C PHE A 90 5.54 9.72 -4.86
N ALA A 91 5.92 8.64 -5.54
CA ALA A 91 6.12 8.63 -6.99
C ALA A 91 4.81 8.89 -7.75
N ARG A 92 3.69 8.27 -7.34
CA ARG A 92 2.35 8.50 -7.90
C ARG A 92 1.92 9.96 -7.71
N ALA A 93 2.17 10.54 -6.53
CA ALA A 93 1.86 11.94 -6.26
C ALA A 93 2.67 12.90 -7.14
N ILE A 94 3.97 12.62 -7.35
CA ILE A 94 4.83 13.40 -8.24
C ILE A 94 4.41 13.25 -9.70
N LEU A 95 4.16 12.02 -10.18
CA LEU A 95 3.70 11.75 -11.55
C LEU A 95 2.36 12.45 -11.84
N SER A 96 1.41 12.37 -10.91
CA SER A 96 0.14 13.10 -10.95
C SER A 96 0.32 14.62 -11.03
N ALA A 97 1.33 15.18 -10.34
CA ALA A 97 1.60 16.61 -10.37
C ALA A 97 2.31 17.07 -11.65
N ILE A 98 3.09 16.20 -12.30
CA ILE A 98 3.89 16.54 -13.50
C ILE A 98 3.10 16.34 -14.81
N PHE A 99 2.25 15.31 -14.89
CA PHE A 99 1.52 14.93 -16.12
C PHE A 99 0.07 15.45 -16.15
N GLN A 100 -0.23 16.51 -15.40
CA GLN A 100 -1.37 17.40 -15.68
C GLN A 100 -1.19 18.09 -17.03
#